data_AF-A0A6B1I7X2-F1
#
_entry.id   AF-A0A6B1I7X2-F1
#
_cell.length_a   1.000
_cell.length_b   1.000
_cell.length_c   1.000
_cell.angle_alpha   90.00
_cell.angle_beta   90.00
_cell.angle_gamma   90.00
#
_symmetry.space_group_name_H-M   'P 1'
#
loop_
_entity.id
_entity.type
_entity.pdbx_description
1 polymer ?
#
loop_
_entity_poly.entity_id
_entity_poly.type
_entity_poly.pdbx_seq_one_letter_code
_entity_poly.pdbx_strand_id
1 'polypeptide(L)'
;SSMFAWSSSFNGDISDWDTSSVTDMYLMFSRAISFNGDISAWDTSSVTHMAFMFSEASSFNGDLSEWDISSVTSMVGMFNSANSFDQNLGGWYVTLDSISIERADIPGVVGTISTQNAFLDGQNPTYVIEPGDDSHRFEITDGNILNMVSAAADRTTYKITIAATGDSLFEDGNNWQTIQVTLVG
;
A
#
# COMPACT_ATOMS: atom_id res chain seq x y z
N SER A 1 -22.22 -2.22 -3.72
CA SER A 1 -21.57 -3.46 -4.17
C SER A 1 -22.07 -3.96 -5.53
N SER A 2 -21.21 -4.70 -6.23
CA SER A 2 -21.45 -5.55 -7.43
C SER A 2 -22.06 -4.92 -8.69
N MET A 3 -22.07 -3.59 -8.81
CA MET A 3 -22.78 -2.92 -9.91
C MET A 3 -22.26 -3.24 -11.31
N PHE A 4 -20.95 -3.43 -11.50
CA PHE A 4 -20.36 -3.83 -12.79
C PHE A 4 -19.87 -5.28 -12.81
N ALA A 5 -20.25 -6.06 -11.79
CA ALA A 5 -19.90 -7.47 -11.75
C ALA A 5 -20.44 -8.18 -13.00
N TRP A 6 -19.65 -9.08 -13.58
CA TRP A 6 -19.93 -9.82 -14.82
C TRP A 6 -20.15 -8.97 -16.07
N SER A 7 -19.96 -7.64 -16.00
CA SER A 7 -20.05 -6.75 -17.17
C SER A 7 -18.75 -6.81 -17.96
N SER A 8 -18.51 -7.93 -18.65
CA SER A 8 -17.22 -8.24 -19.28
C SER A 8 -16.72 -7.20 -20.28
N SER A 9 -17.63 -6.43 -20.90
CA SER A 9 -17.32 -5.36 -21.84
C SER A 9 -17.38 -3.95 -21.24
N PHE A 10 -17.63 -3.81 -19.94
CA PHE A 10 -17.68 -2.50 -19.30
C PHE A 10 -16.29 -1.87 -19.27
N ASN A 11 -16.18 -0.66 -19.81
CA ASN A 11 -15.01 0.21 -19.74
C ASN A 11 -15.43 1.68 -19.89
N GLY A 12 -16.53 2.03 -19.23
CA GLY A 12 -17.06 3.39 -19.25
C GLY A 12 -16.24 4.32 -18.35
N ASP A 13 -16.25 5.62 -18.67
CA ASP A 13 -15.64 6.63 -17.81
C ASP A 13 -16.49 6.84 -16.55
N ILE A 14 -15.83 6.69 -15.41
CA ILE A 14 -16.39 6.81 -14.05
C ILE A 14 -15.42 7.55 -13.12
N SER A 15 -14.44 8.25 -13.70
CA SER A 15 -13.40 8.97 -12.95
C SER A 15 -13.98 10.07 -12.05
N ASP A 16 -15.05 10.75 -12.51
CA ASP A 16 -15.71 11.85 -11.82
C ASP A 16 -16.77 11.42 -10.78
N TRP A 17 -16.85 10.13 -10.43
CA TRP A 17 -17.85 9.67 -9.48
C TRP A 17 -17.51 10.09 -8.05
N ASP A 18 -18.51 10.62 -7.34
CA ASP A 18 -18.40 10.85 -5.89
C ASP A 18 -18.58 9.53 -5.12
N THR A 19 -17.48 8.99 -4.61
CA THR A 19 -17.46 7.75 -3.84
C THR A 19 -17.32 7.97 -2.33
N SER A 20 -17.29 9.22 -1.85
CA SER A 20 -16.98 9.57 -0.45
C SER A 20 -17.90 8.93 0.59
N SER A 21 -19.14 8.61 0.18
CA SER A 21 -20.16 7.96 1.03
C SER A 21 -20.28 6.45 0.80
N VAL A 22 -19.49 5.86 -0.08
CA VAL A 22 -19.54 4.43 -0.38
C VAL A 22 -18.86 3.65 0.75
N THR A 23 -19.58 2.71 1.34
CA THR A 23 -19.04 1.86 2.42
C THR A 23 -18.74 0.42 1.97
N ASP A 24 -19.27 -0.01 0.82
CA ASP A 24 -19.20 -1.38 0.33
C ASP A 24 -18.98 -1.45 -1.20
N MET A 25 -17.77 -1.87 -1.58
CA MET A 25 -17.31 -2.09 -2.95
C MET A 25 -17.16 -3.59 -3.29
N TYR A 26 -17.77 -4.49 -2.50
CA TYR A 26 -17.75 -5.94 -2.73
C TYR A 26 -18.12 -6.29 -4.18
N LEU A 27 -17.27 -7.10 -4.83
CA LEU A 27 -17.42 -7.56 -6.23
C LEU A 27 -17.61 -6.45 -7.29
N MET A 28 -17.37 -5.17 -7.00
CA MET A 28 -17.83 -4.06 -7.87
C MET A 28 -17.47 -4.22 -9.35
N PHE A 29 -16.27 -4.74 -9.66
CA PHE A 29 -15.76 -5.00 -11.00
C PHE A 29 -15.39 -6.48 -11.23
N SER A 30 -15.91 -7.40 -10.42
CA SER A 30 -15.58 -8.81 -10.59
C SER A 30 -16.00 -9.30 -11.98
N ARG A 31 -15.09 -9.94 -12.72
CA ARG A 31 -15.29 -10.39 -14.12
C ARG A 31 -15.65 -9.25 -15.09
N ALA A 32 -15.38 -7.99 -14.74
CA ALA A 32 -15.37 -6.89 -15.70
C ALA A 32 -14.09 -6.96 -16.55
N ILE A 33 -13.99 -8.00 -17.38
CA ILE A 33 -12.78 -8.44 -18.10
C ILE A 33 -12.07 -7.27 -18.80
N SER A 34 -12.82 -6.38 -19.46
CA SER A 34 -12.29 -5.26 -20.24
C SER A 34 -12.09 -3.96 -19.46
N PHE A 35 -12.44 -3.94 -18.17
CA PHE A 35 -12.39 -2.71 -17.37
C PHE A 35 -10.94 -2.32 -17.10
N ASN A 36 -10.58 -1.09 -17.48
CA ASN A 36 -9.31 -0.46 -17.15
C ASN A 36 -9.49 1.07 -17.06
N GLY A 37 -10.63 1.50 -16.50
CA GLY A 37 -10.95 2.91 -16.31
C GLY A 37 -10.11 3.51 -15.17
N ASP A 38 -9.87 4.82 -15.25
CA ASP A 38 -9.21 5.56 -14.18
C ASP A 38 -10.15 5.73 -12.99
N ILE A 39 -9.70 5.26 -11.83
CA ILE A 39 -10.39 5.32 -10.53
C ILE A 39 -9.42 5.77 -9.43
N SER A 40 -8.27 6.33 -9.81
CA SER A 40 -7.23 6.78 -8.87
C SER A 40 -7.72 7.88 -7.93
N ALA A 41 -8.67 8.70 -8.40
CA ALA A 41 -9.25 9.83 -7.66
C ALA A 41 -10.44 9.47 -6.75
N TRP A 42 -10.85 8.20 -6.70
CA TRP A 42 -11.96 7.78 -5.84
C TRP A 42 -11.60 7.91 -4.36
N ASP A 43 -12.49 8.53 -3.59
CA ASP A 43 -12.40 8.53 -2.13
C ASP A 43 -12.87 7.19 -1.58
N THR A 44 -11.95 6.44 -0.97
CA THR A 44 -12.20 5.12 -0.35
C THR A 44 -12.16 5.14 1.18
N SER A 45 -12.00 6.31 1.81
CA SER A 45 -11.81 6.45 3.26
C SER A 45 -12.98 5.89 4.09
N SER A 46 -14.19 5.90 3.53
CA SER A 46 -15.40 5.33 4.13
C SER A 46 -15.63 3.84 3.85
N VAL A 47 -14.84 3.23 2.96
CA VAL A 47 -15.06 1.85 2.49
C VAL A 47 -14.60 0.85 3.55
N THR A 48 -15.45 -0.14 3.81
CA THR A 48 -15.18 -1.19 4.82
C THR A 48 -15.02 -2.58 4.20
N HIS A 49 -15.55 -2.80 2.98
CA HIS A 49 -15.55 -4.08 2.28
C HIS A 49 -15.11 -3.90 0.82
N MET A 50 -14.03 -4.60 0.43
CA MET A 50 -13.49 -4.61 -0.95
C MET A 50 -13.23 -6.03 -1.48
N ALA A 51 -13.74 -7.07 -0.79
CA ALA A 51 -13.50 -8.45 -1.19
C ALA A 51 -13.95 -8.71 -2.64
N PHE A 52 -13.10 -9.41 -3.39
CA PHE A 52 -13.26 -9.75 -4.80
C PHE A 52 -13.56 -8.58 -5.77
N MET A 53 -13.29 -7.32 -5.38
CA MET A 53 -13.66 -6.15 -6.17
C MET A 53 -13.17 -6.21 -7.62
N PHE A 54 -11.94 -6.69 -7.87
CA PHE A 54 -11.32 -6.84 -9.19
C PHE A 54 -11.06 -8.30 -9.56
N SER A 55 -11.72 -9.26 -8.89
CA SER A 55 -11.50 -10.68 -9.17
C SER A 55 -11.88 -11.00 -10.63
N GLU A 56 -10.97 -11.62 -11.37
CA GLU A 56 -11.08 -11.92 -12.80
C GLU A 56 -11.23 -10.68 -13.71
N ALA A 57 -10.95 -9.47 -13.23
CA ALA A 57 -10.87 -8.25 -14.04
C ALA A 57 -9.53 -8.21 -14.80
N SER A 58 -9.37 -9.10 -15.78
CA SER A 58 -8.05 -9.43 -16.35
C SER A 58 -7.31 -8.26 -17.00
N SER A 59 -7.99 -7.23 -17.48
CA SER A 59 -7.38 -6.04 -18.10
C SER A 59 -7.10 -4.90 -17.13
N PHE A 60 -7.56 -4.99 -15.88
CA PHE A 60 -7.44 -3.90 -14.93
C PHE A 60 -5.98 -3.73 -14.48
N ASN A 61 -5.47 -2.52 -14.61
CA ASN A 61 -4.15 -2.09 -14.13
C ASN A 61 -4.18 -0.59 -13.73
N GLY A 62 -5.30 -0.13 -13.20
CA GLY A 62 -5.45 1.26 -12.75
C GLY A 62 -4.72 1.51 -11.44
N ASP A 63 -4.12 2.69 -11.29
CA ASP A 63 -3.39 3.11 -10.10
C ASP A 63 -4.33 3.22 -8.87
N LEU A 64 -3.95 2.56 -7.78
CA LEU A 64 -4.67 2.51 -6.51
C LEU A 64 -3.81 3.01 -5.33
N SER A 65 -2.61 3.53 -5.61
CA SER A 65 -1.61 3.84 -4.58
C SER A 65 -2.07 4.89 -3.56
N GLU A 66 -2.94 5.81 -3.99
CA GLU A 66 -3.49 6.90 -3.18
C GLU A 66 -4.81 6.53 -2.47
N TRP A 67 -5.32 5.32 -2.65
CA TRP A 67 -6.54 4.89 -1.95
C TRP A 67 -6.28 4.75 -0.44
N ASP A 68 -7.14 5.40 0.35
CA ASP A 68 -7.21 5.18 1.80
C ASP A 68 -7.99 3.90 2.07
N ILE A 69 -7.29 2.88 2.57
CA ILE A 69 -7.87 1.58 2.93
C ILE A 69 -7.85 1.35 4.44
N SER A 70 -7.65 2.39 5.25
CA SER A 70 -7.53 2.28 6.70
C SER A 70 -8.80 1.74 7.38
N SER A 71 -9.97 2.04 6.80
CA SER A 71 -11.28 1.55 7.25
C SER A 71 -11.63 0.13 6.76
N VAL A 72 -10.84 -0.44 5.83
CA VAL A 72 -11.18 -1.70 5.17
C VAL A 72 -10.90 -2.89 6.09
N THR A 73 -11.88 -3.77 6.20
CA THR A 73 -11.82 -4.97 7.06
C THR A 73 -11.69 -6.27 6.27
N SER A 74 -11.94 -6.24 4.96
CA SER A 74 -11.86 -7.42 4.10
C SER A 74 -11.51 -7.07 2.65
N MET A 75 -10.41 -7.63 2.16
CA MET A 75 -9.93 -7.53 0.78
C MET A 75 -9.68 -8.91 0.16
N VAL A 76 -10.31 -9.95 0.71
CA VAL A 76 -10.13 -11.34 0.28
C VAL A 76 -10.35 -11.47 -1.23
N GLY A 77 -9.35 -12.01 -1.92
CA GLY A 77 -9.42 -12.28 -3.36
C GLY A 77 -9.64 -11.05 -4.23
N MET A 78 -9.37 -9.83 -3.74
CA MET A 78 -9.61 -8.58 -4.45
C MET A 78 -9.03 -8.60 -5.87
N PHE A 79 -7.82 -9.15 -6.04
CA PHE A 79 -7.11 -9.25 -7.33
C PHE A 79 -6.98 -10.69 -7.84
N ASN A 80 -7.78 -11.63 -7.34
CA ASN A 80 -7.70 -13.03 -7.78
C ASN A 80 -7.94 -13.12 -9.30
N SER A 81 -6.94 -13.58 -10.05
CA SER A 81 -6.94 -13.63 -11.53
C SER A 81 -7.09 -12.27 -12.24
N ALA A 82 -6.67 -11.16 -11.59
CA ALA A 82 -6.50 -9.85 -12.22
C ALA A 82 -5.14 -9.76 -12.93
N ASN A 83 -4.95 -10.55 -13.98
CA ASN A 83 -3.61 -10.86 -14.53
C ASN A 83 -2.77 -9.66 -15.02
N SER A 84 -3.39 -8.50 -15.32
CA SER A 84 -2.65 -7.31 -15.77
C SER A 84 -2.27 -6.36 -14.64
N PHE A 85 -2.73 -6.61 -13.42
CA PHE A 85 -2.53 -5.70 -12.30
C PHE A 85 -1.09 -5.78 -11.78
N ASP A 86 -0.35 -4.69 -11.91
CA ASP A 86 1.05 -4.54 -11.51
C ASP A 86 1.32 -3.10 -11.04
N GLN A 87 0.48 -2.61 -10.13
CA GLN A 87 0.64 -1.29 -9.53
C GLN A 87 1.43 -1.35 -8.23
N ASN A 88 2.15 -0.27 -7.91
CA ASN A 88 2.87 -0.19 -6.66
C ASN A 88 1.92 0.08 -5.49
N LEU A 89 1.83 -0.85 -4.53
CA LEU A 89 0.98 -0.72 -3.35
C LEU A 89 1.77 -0.52 -2.04
N GLY A 90 3.03 -0.09 -2.11
CA GLY A 90 3.85 0.13 -0.91
C GLY A 90 3.24 1.10 0.11
N GLY A 91 2.39 2.04 -0.35
CA GLY A 91 1.55 2.89 0.50
C GLY A 91 0.63 2.14 1.46
N TRP A 92 0.19 0.95 1.07
CA TRP A 92 -0.71 0.10 1.84
C TRP A 92 0.03 -0.73 2.90
N TYR A 93 1.29 -1.07 2.63
CA TYR A 93 2.09 -1.98 3.46
C TYR A 93 3.12 -1.32 4.37
N VAL A 94 3.57 -0.11 4.05
CA VAL A 94 4.68 0.55 4.74
C VAL A 94 4.20 1.85 5.38
N THR A 95 3.43 1.73 6.45
CA THR A 95 3.09 2.86 7.33
C THR A 95 4.06 2.90 8.50
N LEU A 96 4.34 4.08 9.04
CA LEU A 96 5.15 4.24 10.25
C LEU A 96 4.42 5.12 11.26
N ASP A 97 4.51 4.73 12.53
CA ASP A 97 4.05 5.53 13.66
C ASP A 97 4.90 6.79 13.89
N SER A 98 6.15 6.77 13.44
CA SER A 98 7.07 7.90 13.47
C SER A 98 8.05 7.88 12.29
N ILE A 99 8.36 9.07 11.79
CA ILE A 99 9.38 9.32 10.76
C ILE A 99 10.43 10.31 11.25
N SER A 100 10.61 10.40 12.56
CA SER A 100 11.56 11.32 13.19
C SER A 100 12.27 10.65 14.37
N ILE A 101 13.51 11.05 14.59
CA ILE A 101 14.34 10.58 15.71
C ILE A 101 15.22 11.72 16.22
N GLU A 102 15.35 11.84 17.54
CA GLU A 102 16.28 12.80 18.15
C GLU A 102 17.71 12.40 17.85
N ARG A 103 18.54 13.36 17.44
CA ARG A 103 19.94 13.07 17.09
C ARG A 103 20.72 12.45 18.25
N ALA A 104 20.38 12.79 19.49
CA ALA A 104 20.99 12.25 20.69
C ALA A 104 20.70 10.75 20.90
N ASP A 105 19.63 10.24 20.28
CA ASP A 105 19.16 8.86 20.43
C ASP A 105 19.69 7.94 19.32
N ILE A 106 20.70 8.37 18.53
CA ILE A 106 21.30 7.56 17.46
C ILE A 106 22.56 6.85 17.99
N PRO A 107 22.71 5.52 17.82
CA PRO A 107 21.78 4.58 17.17
C PRO A 107 20.49 4.33 17.96
N GLY A 108 19.34 4.26 17.27
CA GLY A 108 18.05 4.07 17.94
C GLY A 108 16.86 3.88 17.02
N VAL A 109 15.70 3.67 17.63
CA VAL A 109 14.42 3.37 16.95
C VAL A 109 13.87 4.64 16.31
N VAL A 110 13.53 4.56 15.02
CA VAL A 110 12.79 5.60 14.30
C VAL A 110 11.30 5.40 14.49
N GLY A 111 10.82 4.17 14.27
CA GLY A 111 9.40 3.82 14.33
C GLY A 111 9.16 2.36 14.00
N THR A 112 7.91 1.94 14.17
CA THR A 112 7.42 0.60 13.85
C THR A 112 6.75 0.64 12.48
N ILE A 113 7.14 -0.28 11.59
CA ILE A 113 6.52 -0.48 10.29
C ILE A 113 5.26 -1.33 10.47
N SER A 114 4.14 -0.86 9.92
CA SER A 114 2.85 -1.56 9.90
C SER A 114 2.13 -1.35 8.57
N THR A 115 0.98 -1.99 8.37
CA THR A 115 0.13 -1.75 7.19
C THR A 115 -0.98 -0.73 7.48
N GLN A 116 -1.73 -0.29 6.48
CA GLN A 116 -2.84 0.65 6.68
C GLN A 116 -4.00 0.05 7.50
N ASN A 117 -4.16 -1.28 7.53
CA ASN A 117 -5.27 -1.92 8.24
C ASN A 117 -4.93 -3.32 8.77
N ALA A 118 -5.69 -3.78 9.76
CA ALA A 118 -5.45 -5.06 10.43
C ALA A 118 -5.62 -6.30 9.52
N PHE A 119 -6.32 -6.18 8.38
CA PHE A 119 -6.43 -7.28 7.42
C PHE A 119 -5.09 -7.55 6.74
N LEU A 120 -4.38 -6.49 6.36
CA LEU A 120 -3.04 -6.57 5.77
C LEU A 120 -1.98 -6.97 6.81
N ASP A 121 -2.08 -6.48 8.05
CA ASP A 121 -1.23 -6.96 9.15
C ASP A 121 -1.36 -8.49 9.33
N GLY A 122 -2.59 -9.01 9.20
CA GLY A 122 -2.90 -10.43 9.28
C GLY A 122 -2.27 -11.30 8.19
N GLN A 123 -1.76 -10.70 7.10
CA GLN A 123 -0.99 -11.41 6.07
C GLN A 123 0.47 -11.65 6.49
N ASN A 124 0.92 -11.06 7.62
CA ASN A 124 2.29 -11.15 8.14
C ASN A 124 3.35 -10.75 7.10
N PRO A 125 3.30 -9.51 6.56
CA PRO A 125 4.32 -9.04 5.62
C PRO A 125 5.70 -9.01 6.29
N THR A 126 6.73 -9.27 5.49
CA THR A 126 8.13 -9.06 5.87
C THR A 126 8.69 -7.83 5.19
N TYR A 127 9.58 -7.11 5.86
CA TYR A 127 10.10 -5.84 5.35
C TYR A 127 11.59 -5.91 5.06
N VAL A 128 11.98 -5.33 3.93
CA VAL A 128 13.39 -5.20 3.52
C VAL A 128 13.70 -3.77 3.16
N ILE A 129 14.90 -3.31 3.50
CA ILE A 129 15.40 -2.01 3.06
C ILE A 129 16.00 -2.20 1.67
N GLU A 130 15.45 -1.49 0.68
CA GLU A 130 15.97 -1.51 -0.67
C GLU A 130 17.30 -0.73 -0.76
N PRO A 131 18.25 -1.16 -1.61
CA PRO A 131 19.50 -0.43 -1.82
C PRO A 131 19.27 1.02 -2.25
N GLY A 132 20.00 1.94 -1.62
CA GLY A 132 19.89 3.38 -1.86
C GLY A 132 20.95 4.17 -1.09
N ASP A 133 21.05 5.46 -1.38
CA ASP A 133 22.11 6.33 -0.85
C ASP A 133 22.19 6.32 0.68
N ASP A 134 21.05 6.38 1.37
CA ASP A 134 21.00 6.38 2.84
C ASP A 134 20.69 5.01 3.44
N SER A 135 20.42 3.97 2.65
CA SER A 135 19.97 2.66 3.14
C SER A 135 20.96 2.02 4.12
N HIS A 136 22.25 2.25 3.95
CA HIS A 136 23.31 1.78 4.85
C HIS A 136 23.27 2.40 6.27
N ARG A 137 22.40 3.39 6.49
CA ARG A 137 22.21 4.09 7.77
C ARG A 137 21.04 3.55 8.57
N PHE A 138 20.34 2.55 8.04
CA PHE A 138 19.16 2.00 8.65
C PHE A 138 19.24 0.47 8.69
N GLU A 139 18.51 -0.10 9.64
CA GLU A 139 18.28 -1.54 9.72
C GLU A 139 16.85 -1.81 10.19
N ILE A 140 16.34 -2.99 9.84
CA ILE A 140 15.07 -3.49 10.37
C ILE A 140 15.38 -4.59 11.38
N THR A 141 14.95 -4.40 12.63
CA THR A 141 15.05 -5.41 13.69
C THR A 141 13.67 -5.93 14.04
N ASP A 142 13.61 -7.11 14.68
CA ASP A 142 12.36 -7.74 15.14
C ASP A 142 11.27 -7.88 14.04
N GLY A 143 11.70 -7.92 12.78
CA GLY A 143 10.83 -8.07 11.61
C GLY A 143 10.23 -6.76 11.08
N ASN A 144 10.01 -5.74 11.93
CA ASN A 144 9.32 -4.51 11.52
C ASN A 144 9.73 -3.23 12.27
N ILE A 145 10.77 -3.25 13.10
CA ILE A 145 11.25 -2.04 13.79
C ILE A 145 12.32 -1.38 12.93
N LEU A 146 12.05 -0.17 12.45
CA LEU A 146 13.02 0.63 11.71
C LEU A 146 13.95 1.33 12.70
N ASN A 147 15.24 1.05 12.60
CA ASN A 147 16.28 1.71 13.39
C ASN A 147 17.18 2.53 12.49
N MET A 148 17.68 3.64 13.02
CA MET A 148 18.77 4.40 12.42
C MET A 148 20.07 4.03 13.13
N VAL A 149 21.06 3.55 12.38
CA VAL A 149 22.35 3.09 12.89
C VAL A 149 23.46 4.14 12.80
N SER A 150 23.33 5.13 11.91
CA SER A 150 24.30 6.23 11.83
C SER A 150 23.78 7.48 11.11
N ALA A 151 24.16 8.67 11.60
CA ALA A 151 23.85 9.96 10.97
C ALA A 151 25.10 10.64 10.39
N ALA A 152 24.91 11.45 9.35
CA ALA A 152 25.89 12.42 8.88
C ALA A 152 25.77 13.72 9.70
N ALA A 153 26.91 14.34 10.03
CA ALA A 153 26.96 15.47 10.96
C ALA A 153 26.25 16.73 10.46
N ASP A 154 26.15 16.90 9.14
CA ASP A 154 25.63 18.07 8.43
C ASP A 154 24.26 17.82 7.78
N ARG A 155 23.61 16.67 8.05
CA ARG A 155 22.33 16.30 7.44
C ARG A 155 21.27 16.00 8.49
N THR A 156 20.08 16.53 8.28
CA THR A 156 18.89 16.31 9.12
C THR A 156 17.84 15.44 8.45
N THR A 157 18.06 15.00 7.21
CA THR A 157 17.04 14.31 6.43
C THR A 157 17.66 13.19 5.61
N TYR A 158 17.00 12.03 5.65
CA TYR A 158 17.45 10.79 5.02
C TYR A 158 16.30 10.15 4.26
N LYS A 159 16.58 9.65 3.06
CA LYS A 159 15.59 9.02 2.19
C LYS A 159 15.85 7.52 2.16
N ILE A 160 14.85 6.73 2.53
CA ILE A 160 14.95 5.27 2.59
C ILE A 160 13.76 4.64 1.87
N THR A 161 14.04 3.63 1.05
CA THR A 161 13.02 2.80 0.41
C THR A 161 12.90 1.49 1.16
N ILE A 162 11.68 1.13 1.53
CA ILE A 162 11.34 -0.13 2.20
C ILE A 162 10.36 -0.88 1.30
N ALA A 163 10.62 -2.15 1.06
CA ALA A 163 9.70 -3.05 0.37
C ALA A 163 9.09 -4.06 1.35
N ALA A 164 7.79 -4.29 1.19
CA ALA A 164 7.09 -5.38 1.84
C ALA A 164 7.06 -6.60 0.91
N THR A 165 7.30 -7.78 1.46
CA THR A 165 7.28 -9.07 0.75
C THR A 165 6.48 -10.09 1.56
N GLY A 166 6.14 -11.22 0.92
CA GLY A 166 5.49 -12.34 1.62
C GLY A 166 3.97 -12.27 1.69
N ASP A 167 3.32 -11.27 1.09
CA ASP A 167 1.87 -11.30 0.91
C ASP A 167 1.49 -12.18 -0.28
N SER A 168 0.77 -13.27 -0.02
CA SER A 168 0.21 -14.15 -1.05
C SER A 168 -0.86 -13.48 -1.93
N LEU A 169 -1.39 -12.33 -1.52
CA LEU A 169 -2.43 -11.60 -2.24
C LEU A 169 -1.88 -10.73 -3.39
N PHE A 170 -0.58 -10.42 -3.40
CA PHE A 170 0.05 -9.52 -4.38
C PHE A 170 1.38 -10.13 -4.80
N GLU A 171 1.46 -10.61 -6.04
CA GLU A 171 2.65 -11.27 -6.57
C GLU A 171 3.90 -10.43 -6.35
N ASP A 172 5.02 -11.10 -6.04
CA ASP A 172 6.28 -10.50 -5.60
C ASP A 172 6.73 -9.34 -6.51
N GLY A 173 6.98 -8.16 -5.93
CA GLY A 173 7.92 -7.19 -6.53
C GLY A 173 7.50 -5.72 -6.59
N ASN A 174 6.27 -5.35 -6.23
CA ASN A 174 5.80 -3.97 -6.38
C ASN A 174 5.17 -3.38 -5.11
N ASN A 175 5.65 -3.73 -3.91
CA ASN A 175 5.13 -3.19 -2.65
C ASN A 175 6.20 -2.37 -1.92
N TRP A 176 6.71 -1.33 -2.57
CA TRP A 176 7.78 -0.49 -2.02
C TRP A 176 7.31 0.93 -1.75
N GLN A 177 7.80 1.52 -0.66
CA GLN A 177 7.54 2.91 -0.34
C GLN A 177 8.85 3.60 0.03
N THR A 178 9.04 4.79 -0.52
CA THR A 178 10.12 5.67 -0.10
C THR A 178 9.62 6.66 0.94
N ILE A 179 10.24 6.63 2.11
CA ILE A 179 9.93 7.54 3.22
C ILE A 179 11.09 8.49 3.47
N GLN A 180 10.79 9.57 4.18
CA GLN A 180 11.78 10.56 4.60
C GLN A 180 11.87 10.57 6.12
N VAL A 181 13.01 10.14 6.67
CA VAL A 181 13.31 10.21 8.11
C VAL A 181 14.01 11.52 8.42
N THR A 182 13.53 12.23 9.45
CA THR A 182 14.06 13.53 9.86
C THR A 182 14.71 13.46 11.24
N LEU A 183 15.88 14.06 11.38
CA LEU A 183 16.51 14.28 12.68
C LEU A 183 15.92 15.53 13.32
N VAL A 184 15.41 15.33 14.53
CA VAL A 184 15.04 16.41 15.43
C VAL A 184 16.17 16.64 16.45
N GLY A 185 16.16 17.81 17.07
CA GLY A 185 17.33 18.40 17.73
C GLY A 185 17.16 18.60 19.22
#